data_AF-A0A2N8NPN1-F1
#
_entry.id   AF-A0A2N8NPN1-F1
#
_cell.length_a   1.000
_cell.length_b   1.000
_cell.length_c   1.000
_cell.angle_alpha   90.00
_cell.angle_beta   90.00
_cell.angle_gamma   90.00
#
_symmetry.space_group_name_H-M   'P 1'
#
loop_
_entity.id
_entity.type
_entity.pdbx_description
1 polymer ?
#
loop_
_entity_poly.entity_id
_entity_poly.type
_entity_poly.pdbx_seq_one_letter_code
_entity_poly.pdbx_strand_id
1 'polypeptide(L)'
;MTQSSSEKRTPLCIAPFVSLATWADGETVICCEDKGPTAGRLGHVGDVSELVNSEKMRSARKQFMRGEVPPGCRACLGEAAHQPTVHNYYQESFRWEDVAGAYDEMTGRVGETRYLLIALSNLCTYSCRMCFDKLSTRLNSDRHRMLGVEPIGYRRNDIDKVIDFIRANPIEIITFHGGNPINEPRFMDVLNALPSEATVEIISNGSTMVSGKTDIRPHLARFERVHFNISLDGTRRTTEYVRVHSDFDAVYRHFTEVKALPNATVNLHNTITNLNLFDLPSYYTMVMSGQFAEADSLSSYIATQPAVHRVSTLPPELRREARDRIEDLLCALGDEDGPPPTDAFGVKATRVRAYARNVLRWIDSVPYSPRLFTEFLELTRKTDAFYGFEPLPEYSRYLASGAPGSSEPDRSRAATPSPIPRLVAPGAGAAKGVVVSHIAPEPVEDPAALAGPCPYTGERAFQVSECIFQWTAAYRQNCTAVTVRIQLNPDSNVTAAEIATLRTTWENGIENKWNQNFICTGPYGSSIITFDVQFVTSSPHHVVRVRRGPARSNMTLWDTSDSGDDIAHEFGHMLGNPDEYVDASCPSRNPVNTGTVMDVVAGPAVQRHVNRICVSAPLAPEVFSIGLDLI
;
A
#
# COMPACT_ATOMS: atom_id res chain seq x y z
N MET A 1 -35.47 -39.30 3.14
CA MET A 1 -34.87 -38.16 3.86
C MET A 1 -33.36 -38.40 3.91
N THR A 2 -32.66 -37.94 2.88
CA THR A 2 -31.20 -37.96 2.84
C THR A 2 -30.69 -36.79 3.66
N GLN A 3 -29.99 -37.10 4.76
CA GLN A 3 -29.22 -36.10 5.51
C GLN A 3 -28.17 -35.52 4.56
N SER A 4 -28.39 -34.29 4.13
CA SER A 4 -27.34 -33.44 3.57
C SER A 4 -26.33 -33.21 4.68
N SER A 5 -25.13 -33.79 4.56
CA SER A 5 -23.99 -33.36 5.36
C SER A 5 -23.83 -31.86 5.14
N SER A 6 -24.01 -31.04 6.18
CA SER A 6 -23.67 -29.63 6.10
C SER A 6 -22.16 -29.54 5.85
N GLU A 7 -21.74 -29.20 4.62
CA GLU A 7 -20.38 -28.77 4.38
C GLU A 7 -20.06 -27.66 5.40
N LYS A 8 -19.05 -27.88 6.24
CA LYS A 8 -18.62 -26.88 7.22
C LYS A 8 -18.16 -25.65 6.45
N ARG A 9 -18.97 -24.60 6.50
CA ARG A 9 -18.70 -23.35 5.79
C ARG A 9 -17.50 -22.65 6.45
N THR A 10 -16.41 -22.48 5.71
CA THR A 10 -15.22 -21.71 6.11
C THR A 10 -15.28 -20.32 5.49
N PRO A 11 -14.85 -19.26 6.20
CA PRO A 11 -14.80 -17.93 5.64
C PRO A 11 -13.66 -17.82 4.62
N LEU A 12 -13.86 -17.00 3.57
CA LEU A 12 -12.79 -16.69 2.60
C LEU A 12 -11.56 -16.03 3.24
N CYS A 13 -11.72 -15.35 4.38
CA CYS A 13 -10.61 -14.80 5.15
C CYS A 13 -10.94 -14.84 6.64
N ILE A 14 -10.02 -15.37 7.45
CA ILE A 14 -10.20 -15.53 8.89
C ILE A 14 -9.85 -14.27 9.69
N ALA A 15 -9.12 -13.31 9.10
CA ALA A 15 -8.63 -12.10 9.78
C ALA A 15 -9.70 -11.38 10.64
N PRO A 16 -10.89 -11.00 10.13
CA PRO A 16 -11.85 -10.27 10.95
C PRO A 16 -12.43 -11.08 12.11
N PHE A 17 -12.30 -12.41 12.10
CA PHE A 17 -12.79 -13.29 13.17
C PHE A 17 -11.81 -13.40 14.34
N VAL A 18 -10.52 -13.15 14.10
CA VAL A 18 -9.47 -13.38 15.09
C VAL A 18 -8.72 -12.11 15.50
N SER A 19 -8.79 -11.04 14.70
CA SER A 19 -7.91 -9.88 14.90
C SER A 19 -8.55 -8.51 15.02
N LEU A 20 -7.75 -7.61 15.60
CA LEU A 20 -7.89 -6.16 15.53
C LEU A 20 -6.53 -5.54 15.21
N ALA A 21 -6.50 -4.61 14.26
CA ALA A 21 -5.33 -3.81 13.95
C ALA A 21 -5.54 -2.35 14.33
N THR A 22 -4.55 -1.74 14.98
CA THR A 22 -4.66 -0.37 15.52
C THR A 22 -3.42 0.45 15.19
N TRP A 23 -3.62 1.65 14.64
CA TRP A 23 -2.59 2.65 14.33
C TRP A 23 -2.26 3.54 15.55
N ALA A 24 -1.15 4.28 15.48
CA ALA A 24 -0.67 5.11 16.58
C ALA A 24 -1.60 6.28 16.96
N ASP A 25 -2.50 6.69 16.07
CA ASP A 25 -3.56 7.66 16.32
C ASP A 25 -4.88 7.03 16.79
N GLY A 26 -4.86 5.73 17.05
CA GLY A 26 -5.95 4.92 17.56
C GLY A 26 -6.91 4.44 16.49
N GLU A 27 -6.76 4.83 15.22
CA GLU A 27 -7.59 4.30 14.13
C GLU A 27 -7.46 2.79 14.06
N THR A 28 -8.58 2.08 14.00
CA THR A 28 -8.59 0.62 13.94
C THR A 28 -9.14 0.11 12.62
N VAL A 29 -8.65 -1.06 12.19
CA VAL A 29 -9.03 -1.75 10.95
C VAL A 29 -9.01 -3.27 11.19
N ILE A 30 -9.45 -4.06 10.20
CA ILE A 30 -9.47 -5.53 10.29
C ILE A 30 -8.05 -6.09 10.42
N CYS A 31 -7.15 -5.66 9.52
CA CYS A 31 -5.74 -6.03 9.45
C CYS A 31 -4.93 -4.91 8.75
N CYS A 32 -3.60 -5.05 8.65
CA CYS A 32 -2.73 -4.03 8.04
C CYS A 32 -3.01 -3.73 6.55
N GLU A 33 -3.65 -4.65 5.82
CA GLU A 33 -3.97 -4.46 4.40
C GLU A 33 -5.40 -3.99 4.12
N ASP A 34 -6.21 -3.82 5.16
CA ASP A 34 -7.57 -3.33 5.02
C ASP A 34 -7.57 -1.85 4.62
N LYS A 35 -7.86 -1.59 3.34
CA LYS A 35 -7.96 -0.24 2.77
C LYS A 35 -9.37 0.35 2.90
N GLY A 36 -10.27 -0.29 3.66
CA GLY A 36 -11.63 0.18 3.88
C GLY A 36 -11.74 1.25 4.98
N PRO A 37 -12.95 1.78 5.23
CA PRO A 37 -13.22 2.75 6.31
C PRO A 37 -12.76 2.23 7.68
N THR A 38 -12.41 3.06 8.66
CA THR A 38 -12.00 2.56 9.98
C THR A 38 -13.10 1.76 10.73
N ALA A 39 -12.72 0.81 11.58
CA ALA A 39 -13.58 0.12 12.55
C ALA A 39 -13.89 0.98 13.80
N GLY A 40 -13.26 2.16 13.92
CA GLY A 40 -13.42 3.08 15.02
C GLY A 40 -12.07 3.58 15.54
N ARG A 41 -12.07 4.32 16.65
CA ARG A 41 -10.85 4.82 17.27
C ARG A 41 -10.75 4.37 18.73
N LEU A 42 -9.61 3.79 19.10
CA LEU A 42 -9.35 3.26 20.45
C LEU A 42 -9.58 4.30 21.55
N GLY A 43 -9.15 5.55 21.33
CA GLY A 43 -9.35 6.64 22.28
C GLY A 43 -10.82 7.05 22.49
N HIS A 44 -11.75 6.60 21.65
CA HIS A 44 -13.16 7.03 21.67
C HIS A 44 -14.12 5.98 22.22
N VAL A 45 -13.64 4.78 22.55
CA VAL A 45 -14.47 3.70 23.12
C VAL A 45 -14.15 3.48 24.60
N GLY A 46 -15.12 2.98 25.36
CA GLY A 46 -14.90 2.57 26.74
C GLY A 46 -14.16 1.23 26.81
N ASP A 47 -14.58 0.29 25.96
CA ASP A 47 -14.03 -1.06 25.84
C ASP A 47 -13.56 -1.33 24.40
N VAL A 48 -12.35 -1.86 24.25
CA VAL A 48 -11.75 -2.22 22.94
C VAL A 48 -12.60 -3.27 22.20
N SER A 49 -13.38 -4.07 22.92
CA SER A 49 -14.34 -5.04 22.36
C SER A 49 -15.41 -4.39 21.49
N GLU A 50 -15.71 -3.10 21.71
CA GLU A 50 -16.61 -2.31 20.84
C GLU A 50 -16.04 -2.15 19.43
N LEU A 51 -14.72 -2.05 19.29
CA LEU A 51 -14.03 -1.95 17.98
C LEU A 51 -14.02 -3.30 17.27
N VAL A 52 -13.72 -4.38 18.01
CA VAL A 52 -13.75 -5.76 17.54
C VAL A 52 -15.15 -6.12 17.02
N ASN A 53 -16.20 -5.61 17.65
CA ASN A 53 -17.60 -5.87 17.28
C ASN A 53 -18.31 -4.66 16.66
N SER A 54 -17.53 -3.75 16.08
CA SER A 54 -18.05 -2.61 15.31
C SER A 54 -18.92 -3.07 14.14
N GLU A 55 -19.74 -2.18 13.60
CA GLU A 55 -20.56 -2.47 12.42
C GLU A 55 -19.71 -2.95 11.24
N LYS A 56 -18.56 -2.31 11.00
CA LYS A 56 -17.59 -2.72 9.98
C LYS A 56 -17.18 -4.19 10.17
N MET A 57 -16.70 -4.55 11.36
CA MET A 57 -16.17 -5.88 11.64
C MET A 57 -17.27 -6.95 11.49
N ARG A 58 -18.46 -6.69 12.04
CA ARG A 58 -19.62 -7.60 11.91
C ARG A 58 -20.06 -7.79 10.46
N SER A 59 -20.07 -6.70 9.68
CA SER A 59 -20.40 -6.75 8.25
C SER A 59 -19.37 -7.55 7.46
N ALA A 60 -18.07 -7.32 7.70
CA ALA A 60 -16.99 -8.04 7.03
C ALA A 60 -17.03 -9.54 7.30
N ARG A 61 -17.27 -9.96 8.55
CA ARG A 61 -17.45 -11.38 8.90
C ARG A 61 -18.61 -12.01 8.14
N LYS A 62 -19.78 -11.36 8.14
CA LYS A 62 -20.96 -11.84 7.42
C LYS A 62 -20.72 -11.95 5.91
N GLN A 63 -20.01 -10.99 5.30
CA GLN A 63 -19.61 -11.04 3.90
C GLN A 63 -18.69 -12.25 3.62
N PHE A 64 -17.62 -12.42 4.40
CA PHE A 64 -16.70 -13.55 4.19
C PHE A 64 -17.34 -14.92 4.42
N MET A 65 -18.28 -15.04 5.36
CA MET A 65 -19.08 -16.25 5.51
C MET A 65 -19.94 -16.52 4.26
N ARG A 66 -20.40 -15.47 3.58
CA ARG A 66 -21.19 -15.61 2.34
C ARG A 66 -20.35 -15.88 1.08
N GLY A 67 -19.02 -15.84 1.18
CA GLY A 67 -18.14 -15.87 0.01
C GLY A 67 -18.02 -14.51 -0.69
N GLU A 68 -18.44 -13.43 -0.04
CA GLU A 68 -18.29 -12.06 -0.53
C GLU A 68 -17.00 -11.44 0.02
N VAL A 69 -16.36 -10.58 -0.77
CA VAL A 69 -15.12 -9.89 -0.40
C VAL A 69 -15.38 -8.39 -0.15
N PRO A 70 -15.19 -7.90 1.09
CA PRO A 70 -15.28 -6.47 1.39
C PRO A 70 -14.37 -5.64 0.48
N PRO A 71 -14.81 -4.45 0.01
CA PRO A 71 -14.03 -3.63 -0.93
C PRO A 71 -12.57 -3.40 -0.52
N GLY A 72 -12.34 -3.05 0.76
CA GLY A 72 -11.01 -2.81 1.31
C GLY A 72 -10.08 -4.03 1.37
N CYS A 73 -10.59 -5.24 1.13
CA CYS A 73 -9.82 -6.49 1.17
C CYS A 73 -9.55 -7.07 -0.23
N ARG A 74 -10.13 -6.50 -1.29
CA ARG A 74 -10.08 -7.07 -2.65
C ARG A 74 -8.67 -7.16 -3.21
N ALA A 75 -7.86 -6.11 -3.04
CA ALA A 75 -6.48 -6.09 -3.54
C ALA A 75 -5.65 -7.25 -2.95
N CYS A 76 -5.70 -7.41 -1.62
CA CYS A 76 -4.98 -8.47 -0.91
C CYS A 76 -5.42 -9.88 -1.34
N LEU A 77 -6.73 -10.13 -1.47
CA LEU A 77 -7.26 -11.43 -1.91
C LEU A 77 -7.04 -11.70 -3.40
N GLY A 78 -7.06 -10.68 -4.26
CA GLY A 78 -6.74 -10.81 -5.69
C GLY A 78 -5.26 -11.11 -5.93
N GLU A 79 -4.37 -10.50 -5.14
CA GLU A 79 -2.93 -10.78 -5.19
C GLU A 79 -2.57 -12.17 -4.64
N ALA A 80 -3.37 -12.71 -3.71
CA ALA A 80 -3.13 -14.02 -3.10
C ALA A 80 -3.08 -15.19 -4.11
N ALA A 81 -3.63 -15.02 -5.32
CA ALA A 81 -3.52 -15.98 -6.41
C ALA A 81 -2.13 -16.00 -7.09
N HIS A 82 -1.32 -14.97 -6.88
CA HIS A 82 -0.05 -14.77 -7.57
C HIS A 82 1.16 -14.74 -6.64
N GLN A 83 0.96 -14.33 -5.38
CA GLN A 83 1.98 -14.26 -4.35
C GLN A 83 1.35 -14.38 -2.95
N PRO A 84 2.08 -14.85 -1.93
CA PRO A 84 1.61 -14.82 -0.56
C PRO A 84 1.29 -13.39 -0.10
N THR A 85 0.12 -13.20 0.50
CA THR A 85 -0.29 -11.92 1.11
C THR A 85 -0.63 -12.11 2.59
N VAL A 86 -1.01 -11.02 3.26
CA VAL A 86 -1.45 -11.06 4.66
C VAL A 86 -2.61 -12.04 4.87
N HIS A 87 -3.47 -12.22 3.86
CA HIS A 87 -4.51 -13.24 3.89
C HIS A 87 -3.95 -14.66 4.16
N ASN A 88 -2.86 -15.04 3.48
CA ASN A 88 -2.22 -16.35 3.68
C ASN A 88 -1.64 -16.48 5.10
N TYR A 89 -1.00 -15.43 5.62
CA TYR A 89 -0.48 -15.43 7.00
C TYR A 89 -1.57 -15.76 8.03
N TYR A 90 -2.75 -15.14 7.91
CA TYR A 90 -3.86 -15.42 8.82
C TYR A 90 -4.37 -16.87 8.71
N GLN A 91 -4.46 -17.41 7.49
CA GLN A 91 -4.90 -18.79 7.27
C GLN A 91 -3.90 -19.84 7.75
N GLU A 92 -2.60 -19.52 7.71
CA GLU A 92 -1.54 -20.39 8.23
C GLU A 92 -1.43 -20.32 9.75
N SER A 93 -1.72 -19.14 10.32
CA SER A 93 -1.63 -18.91 11.77
C SER A 93 -2.83 -19.44 12.53
N PHE A 94 -4.02 -19.42 11.92
CA PHE A 94 -5.27 -19.80 12.57
C PHE A 94 -6.08 -20.76 11.71
N ARG A 95 -6.58 -21.82 12.34
CA ARG A 95 -7.53 -22.74 11.74
C ARG A 95 -8.95 -22.35 12.09
N TRP A 96 -9.85 -22.37 11.11
CA TRP A 96 -11.25 -22.01 11.32
C TRP A 96 -11.92 -22.87 12.40
N GLU A 97 -11.63 -24.17 12.46
CA GLU A 97 -12.26 -25.06 13.45
C GLU A 97 -11.94 -24.67 14.89
N ASP A 98 -10.78 -24.04 15.11
CA ASP A 98 -10.28 -23.70 16.44
C ASP A 98 -10.87 -22.36 16.93
N VAL A 99 -11.41 -21.53 16.02
CA VAL A 99 -11.96 -20.19 16.34
C VAL A 99 -13.45 -20.04 16.04
N ALA A 100 -14.06 -20.97 15.28
CA ALA A 100 -15.47 -20.91 14.89
C ALA A 100 -16.41 -20.83 16.09
N GLY A 101 -16.05 -21.46 17.22
CA GLY A 101 -16.84 -21.44 18.46
C GLY A 101 -17.02 -20.05 19.08
N ALA A 102 -16.14 -19.10 18.76
CA ALA A 102 -16.23 -17.72 19.22
C ALA A 102 -17.19 -16.86 18.38
N TYR A 103 -17.58 -17.31 17.19
CA TYR A 103 -18.35 -16.54 16.22
C TYR A 103 -19.86 -16.81 16.32
N ASP A 104 -20.64 -15.75 16.48
CA ASP A 104 -22.10 -15.78 16.40
C ASP A 104 -22.56 -15.35 14.99
N GLU A 105 -23.05 -16.31 14.21
CA GLU A 105 -23.49 -16.10 12.83
C GLU A 105 -24.67 -15.13 12.70
N MET A 106 -25.59 -15.13 13.67
CA MET A 106 -26.79 -14.29 13.65
C MET A 106 -26.42 -12.82 13.85
N THR A 107 -25.56 -12.54 14.83
CA THR A 107 -25.17 -11.15 15.15
C THR A 107 -23.93 -10.69 14.38
N GLY A 108 -23.10 -11.60 13.88
CA GLY A 108 -21.79 -11.34 13.29
C GLY A 108 -20.72 -11.02 14.34
N ARG A 109 -20.98 -11.27 15.63
CA ARG A 109 -20.06 -10.92 16.72
C ARG A 109 -19.05 -12.03 16.96
N VAL A 110 -17.92 -11.68 17.57
CA VAL A 110 -16.97 -12.64 18.15
C VAL A 110 -16.82 -12.36 19.64
N GLY A 111 -16.73 -13.43 20.44
CA GLY A 111 -16.59 -13.37 21.89
C GLY A 111 -15.15 -13.20 22.38
N GLU A 112 -14.16 -13.50 21.54
CA GLU A 112 -12.74 -13.46 21.88
C GLU A 112 -11.91 -12.97 20.69
N THR A 113 -10.74 -12.42 20.99
CA THR A 113 -9.71 -12.00 20.02
C THR A 113 -8.44 -12.80 20.28
N ARG A 114 -7.79 -13.27 19.21
CA ARG A 114 -6.57 -14.10 19.31
C ARG A 114 -5.33 -13.44 18.71
N TYR A 115 -5.50 -12.43 17.85
CA TYR A 115 -4.40 -11.67 17.27
C TYR A 115 -4.59 -10.17 17.41
N LEU A 116 -3.65 -9.50 18.08
CA LEU A 116 -3.58 -8.04 18.13
C LEU A 116 -2.40 -7.49 17.31
N LEU A 117 -2.68 -6.66 16.30
CA LEU A 117 -1.67 -5.83 15.63
C LEU A 117 -1.76 -4.40 16.18
N ILE A 118 -0.77 -3.94 16.94
CA ILE A 118 -0.89 -2.69 17.70
C ILE A 118 0.31 -1.78 17.52
N ALA A 119 0.03 -0.52 17.21
CA ALA A 119 0.97 0.57 17.39
C ALA A 119 0.75 1.23 18.75
N LEU A 120 1.72 1.10 19.65
CA LEU A 120 1.61 1.73 20.97
C LEU A 120 1.72 3.26 20.85
N SER A 121 2.64 3.72 19.99
CA SER A 121 2.81 5.13 19.66
C SER A 121 3.47 5.31 18.30
N ASN A 122 3.68 6.56 17.88
CA ASN A 122 4.49 6.91 16.71
C ASN A 122 5.93 7.30 17.07
N LEU A 123 6.39 6.99 18.28
CA LEU A 123 7.73 7.37 18.76
C LEU A 123 8.80 6.63 17.96
N CYS A 124 9.62 7.39 17.23
CA CYS A 124 10.68 6.85 16.40
C CYS A 124 11.87 7.81 16.38
N THR A 125 13.06 7.23 16.28
CA THR A 125 14.36 7.92 16.23
C THR A 125 14.86 8.15 14.81
N TYR A 126 14.27 7.48 13.80
CA TYR A 126 14.67 7.60 12.40
C TYR A 126 13.76 8.56 11.64
N SER A 127 14.32 9.18 10.61
CA SER A 127 13.61 10.06 9.68
C SER A 127 13.59 9.47 8.26
N CYS A 128 13.08 8.24 8.15
CA CYS A 128 13.04 7.51 6.88
C CYS A 128 12.32 8.34 5.80
N ARG A 129 12.98 8.53 4.64
CA ARG A 129 12.53 9.48 3.60
C ARG A 129 11.18 9.08 3.02
N MET A 130 10.95 7.78 2.84
CA MET A 130 9.70 7.22 2.31
C MET A 130 8.56 7.13 3.33
N CYS A 131 8.81 7.41 4.60
CA CYS A 131 7.84 7.16 5.65
C CYS A 131 6.72 8.22 5.65
N PHE A 132 5.55 7.81 6.14
CA PHE A 132 4.43 8.71 6.39
C PHE A 132 4.67 9.55 7.63
N ASP A 133 4.23 10.80 7.60
CA ASP A 133 4.35 11.73 8.76
C ASP A 133 3.75 11.12 10.04
N LYS A 134 2.67 10.36 9.93
CA LYS A 134 2.01 9.77 11.10
C LYS A 134 2.88 8.76 11.88
N LEU A 135 3.96 8.25 11.30
CA LEU A 135 4.67 7.06 11.81
C LEU A 135 6.03 7.36 12.47
N SER A 136 6.55 8.59 12.43
CA SER A 136 7.80 8.93 13.13
C SER A 136 7.80 10.34 13.72
N THR A 137 7.97 10.42 15.05
CA THR A 137 8.18 11.69 15.76
C THR A 137 9.42 12.45 15.28
N ARG A 138 10.52 11.76 14.97
CA ARG A 138 11.74 12.41 14.46
C ARG A 138 11.51 12.98 13.08
N LEU A 139 10.88 12.22 12.19
CA LEU A 139 10.53 12.67 10.84
C LEU A 139 9.61 13.90 10.89
N ASN A 140 8.59 13.89 11.76
CA ASN A 140 7.70 15.03 11.94
C ASN A 140 8.45 16.31 12.32
N SER A 141 9.36 16.20 13.28
CA SER A 141 10.20 17.33 13.70
C SER A 141 11.10 17.81 12.56
N ASP A 142 11.68 16.88 11.80
CA ASP A 142 12.55 17.23 10.68
C ASP A 142 11.79 17.87 9.51
N ARG A 143 10.64 17.32 9.12
CA ARG A 143 9.80 17.89 8.07
C ARG A 143 9.25 19.25 8.46
N HIS A 144 8.91 19.49 9.73
CA HIS A 144 8.57 20.84 10.19
C HIS A 144 9.73 21.83 9.97
N ARG A 145 10.95 21.47 10.37
CA ARG A 145 12.14 22.34 10.20
C ARG A 145 12.57 22.50 8.74
N MET A 146 12.37 21.47 7.92
CA MET A 146 12.82 21.41 6.53
C MET A 146 11.80 22.01 5.55
N LEU A 147 10.51 21.78 5.78
CA LEU A 147 9.42 22.10 4.85
C LEU A 147 8.42 23.12 5.41
N GLY A 148 8.49 23.46 6.69
CA GLY A 148 7.53 24.36 7.35
C GLY A 148 6.14 23.74 7.54
N VAL A 149 5.99 22.42 7.43
CA VAL A 149 4.72 21.73 7.66
C VAL A 149 4.43 21.64 9.17
N GLU A 150 3.15 21.71 9.55
CA GLU A 150 2.77 21.56 10.96
C GLU A 150 3.08 20.13 11.44
N PRO A 151 3.78 19.98 12.59
CA PRO A 151 4.17 18.66 13.06
C PRO A 151 2.94 17.92 13.62
N ILE A 152 2.80 16.65 13.23
CA ILE A 152 1.75 15.76 13.76
C ILE A 152 1.89 15.51 15.27
N GLY A 153 3.09 15.69 15.82
CA GLY A 153 3.41 15.50 17.22
C GLY A 153 3.51 14.03 17.64
N TYR A 154 3.76 13.82 18.93
CA TYR A 154 3.75 12.49 19.56
C TYR A 154 2.31 12.04 19.80
N ARG A 155 1.98 10.85 19.30
CA ARG A 155 0.68 10.18 19.50
C ARG A 155 0.94 8.83 20.16
N ARG A 156 0.21 8.54 21.23
CA ARG A 156 0.24 7.27 21.95
C ARG A 156 -1.17 6.80 22.23
N ASN A 157 -1.42 5.52 22.03
CA ASN A 157 -2.68 4.88 22.40
C ASN A 157 -2.82 4.76 23.93
N ASP A 158 -4.04 4.52 24.38
CA ASP A 158 -4.31 4.24 25.79
C ASP A 158 -3.79 2.84 26.15
N ILE A 159 -2.60 2.80 26.74
CA ILE A 159 -1.87 1.56 27.04
C ILE A 159 -2.59 0.73 28.10
N ASP A 160 -3.28 1.38 29.04
CA ASP A 160 -4.01 0.66 30.09
C ASP A 160 -5.21 -0.08 29.50
N LYS A 161 -5.96 0.54 28.58
CA LYS A 161 -7.01 -0.15 27.80
C LYS A 161 -6.47 -1.31 26.98
N VAL A 162 -5.27 -1.17 26.39
CA VAL A 162 -4.63 -2.26 25.64
C VAL A 162 -4.28 -3.43 26.56
N ILE A 163 -3.72 -3.16 27.73
CA ILE A 163 -3.39 -4.19 28.73
C ILE A 163 -4.64 -4.90 29.24
N ASP A 164 -5.70 -4.16 29.55
CA ASP A 164 -6.97 -4.73 30.00
C ASP A 164 -7.59 -5.62 28.91
N PHE A 165 -7.53 -5.18 27.65
CA PHE A 165 -7.99 -5.97 26.51
C PHE A 165 -7.18 -7.26 26.33
N ILE A 166 -5.84 -7.20 26.46
CA ILE A 166 -4.96 -8.38 26.39
C ILE A 166 -5.32 -9.37 27.50
N ARG A 167 -5.57 -8.90 28.73
CA ARG A 167 -5.94 -9.77 29.85
C ARG A 167 -7.32 -10.41 29.71
N ALA A 168 -8.24 -9.75 29.01
CA ALA A 168 -9.59 -10.22 28.78
C ALA A 168 -9.72 -11.20 27.61
N ASN A 169 -8.66 -11.41 26.83
CA ASN A 169 -8.70 -12.20 25.60
C ASN A 169 -7.57 -13.25 25.54
N PRO A 170 -7.79 -14.40 24.89
CA PRO A 170 -6.77 -15.41 24.67
C PRO A 170 -5.83 -14.99 23.51
N ILE A 171 -5.02 -13.96 23.73
CA ILE A 171 -4.08 -13.46 22.71
C ILE A 171 -2.99 -14.51 22.46
N GLU A 172 -3.02 -15.13 21.28
CA GLU A 172 -2.05 -16.12 20.80
C GLU A 172 -0.90 -15.43 20.04
N ILE A 173 -1.20 -14.35 19.31
CA ILE A 173 -0.21 -13.59 18.54
C ILE A 173 -0.38 -12.09 18.83
N ILE A 174 0.72 -11.39 19.01
CA ILE A 174 0.74 -9.93 19.06
C ILE A 174 1.86 -9.38 18.21
N THR A 175 1.52 -8.44 17.34
CA THR A 175 2.47 -7.76 16.46
C THR A 175 2.56 -6.30 16.83
N PHE A 176 3.72 -5.89 17.29
CA PHE A 176 4.04 -4.50 17.60
C PHE A 176 4.54 -3.79 16.35
N HIS A 177 3.86 -2.70 15.97
CA HIS A 177 4.23 -1.84 14.84
C HIS A 177 4.12 -0.36 15.21
N GLY A 178 4.31 0.55 14.24
CA GLY A 178 4.24 1.99 14.46
C GLY A 178 5.44 2.57 15.20
N GLY A 179 5.92 3.73 14.77
CA GLY A 179 7.16 4.27 15.30
C GLY A 179 8.33 3.28 15.14
N ASN A 180 9.14 3.19 16.19
CA ASN A 180 9.85 1.96 16.54
C ASN A 180 9.28 1.49 17.89
N PRO A 181 8.54 0.37 17.97
CA PRO A 181 7.78 0.01 19.17
C PRO A 181 8.62 -0.02 20.46
N ILE A 182 9.87 -0.46 20.36
CA ILE A 182 10.81 -0.57 21.49
C ILE A 182 11.14 0.81 22.09
N ASN A 183 11.01 1.89 21.33
CA ASN A 183 11.23 3.24 21.85
C ASN A 183 10.15 3.69 22.84
N GLU A 184 8.94 3.10 22.79
CA GLU A 184 7.84 3.47 23.68
C GLU A 184 8.18 3.09 25.14
N PRO A 185 8.27 4.04 26.08
CA PRO A 185 8.65 3.75 27.47
C PRO A 185 7.76 2.72 28.17
N ARG A 186 6.48 2.61 27.77
CA ARG A 186 5.52 1.63 28.31
C ARG A 186 5.47 0.31 27.53
N PHE A 187 6.38 0.06 26.59
CA PHE A 187 6.44 -1.21 25.84
C PHE A 187 6.54 -2.42 26.78
N MET A 188 7.35 -2.31 27.84
CA MET A 188 7.51 -3.37 28.84
C MET A 188 6.22 -3.66 29.63
N ASP A 189 5.35 -2.67 29.83
CA ASP A 189 4.07 -2.88 30.54
C ASP A 189 3.18 -3.82 29.74
N VAL A 190 3.10 -3.61 28.42
CA VAL A 190 2.33 -4.46 27.51
C VAL A 190 2.97 -5.82 27.36
N LEU A 191 4.30 -5.88 27.20
CA LEU A 191 5.03 -7.14 27.11
C LEU A 191 4.77 -8.01 28.36
N ASN A 192 4.72 -7.40 29.55
CA ASN A 192 4.44 -8.06 30.84
C ASN A 192 2.99 -8.48 31.05
N ALA A 193 2.04 -7.95 30.29
CA ALA A 193 0.65 -8.38 30.35
C ALA A 193 0.38 -9.64 29.52
N LEU A 194 1.28 -9.99 28.58
CA LEU A 194 1.12 -11.13 27.69
C LEU A 194 1.42 -12.47 28.39
N PRO A 195 0.68 -13.55 28.03
CA PRO A 195 0.98 -14.90 28.49
C PRO A 195 2.27 -15.44 27.87
N SER A 196 2.92 -16.41 28.51
CA SER A 196 4.16 -17.03 28.01
C SER A 196 3.96 -17.80 26.70
N GLU A 197 2.75 -18.28 26.45
CA GLU A 197 2.38 -19.04 25.27
C GLU A 197 2.20 -18.14 24.03
N ALA A 198 2.12 -16.81 24.21
CA ALA A 198 1.96 -15.89 23.08
C ALA A 198 3.20 -15.88 22.18
N THR A 199 2.96 -15.81 20.87
CA THR A 199 3.98 -15.42 19.90
C THR A 199 4.07 -13.89 19.85
N VAL A 200 5.28 -13.37 20.08
CA VAL A 200 5.56 -11.93 20.06
C VAL A 200 6.26 -11.55 18.77
N GLU A 201 5.63 -10.72 17.96
CA GLU A 201 6.21 -10.18 16.74
C GLU A 201 6.53 -8.68 16.90
N ILE A 202 7.73 -8.27 16.47
CA ILE A 202 8.18 -6.88 16.59
C ILE A 202 8.67 -6.39 15.24
N ILE A 203 7.97 -5.40 14.66
CA ILE A 203 8.42 -4.68 13.48
C ILE A 203 9.29 -3.51 13.95
N SER A 204 10.60 -3.59 13.73
CA SER A 204 11.56 -2.63 14.23
C SER A 204 12.46 -2.08 13.12
N ASN A 205 12.93 -0.84 13.31
CA ASN A 205 13.99 -0.26 12.48
C ASN A 205 15.41 -0.66 12.95
N GLY A 206 15.54 -1.48 14.00
CA GLY A 206 16.82 -1.96 14.51
C GLY A 206 17.62 -0.93 15.32
N SER A 207 17.04 0.22 15.66
CA SER A 207 17.77 1.30 16.34
C SER A 207 18.12 1.03 17.81
N THR A 208 17.35 0.20 18.51
CA THR A 208 17.55 -0.09 19.94
C THR A 208 16.90 -1.41 20.35
N MET A 209 17.44 -2.04 21.40
CA MET A 209 16.83 -3.16 22.15
C MET A 209 16.49 -2.78 23.60
N VAL A 210 16.48 -1.48 23.90
CA VAL A 210 16.20 -0.92 25.22
C VAL A 210 14.92 -0.08 25.17
N SER A 211 13.94 -0.46 25.98
CA SER A 211 12.71 0.29 26.24
C SER A 211 12.85 1.06 27.55
N GLY A 212 12.90 2.39 27.48
CA GLY A 212 13.16 3.24 28.64
C GLY A 212 14.56 2.99 29.21
N LYS A 213 14.64 2.21 30.29
CA LYS A 213 15.91 1.78 30.93
C LYS A 213 16.12 0.27 30.90
N THR A 214 15.21 -0.47 30.28
CA THR A 214 15.16 -1.93 30.36
C THR A 214 15.57 -2.53 29.02
N ASP A 215 16.57 -3.40 29.06
CA ASP A 215 16.87 -4.29 27.93
C ASP A 215 15.76 -5.31 27.78
N ILE A 216 15.13 -5.38 26.61
CA ILE A 216 13.97 -6.25 26.38
C ILE A 216 14.37 -7.71 26.19
N ARG A 217 15.60 -8.01 25.78
CA ARG A 217 16.02 -9.35 25.34
C ARG A 217 15.87 -10.43 26.42
N PRO A 218 16.24 -10.20 27.70
CA PRO A 218 16.00 -11.19 28.75
C PRO A 218 14.51 -11.49 28.98
N HIS A 219 13.63 -10.51 28.72
CA HIS A 219 12.19 -10.69 28.88
C HIS A 219 11.57 -11.44 27.70
N LEU A 220 12.16 -11.37 26.52
CA LEU A 220 11.71 -12.09 25.33
C LEU A 220 11.93 -13.60 25.43
N ALA A 221 12.90 -14.05 26.23
CA ALA A 221 13.23 -15.46 26.40
C ALA A 221 12.12 -16.31 27.07
N ARG A 222 11.11 -15.68 27.69
CA ARG A 222 10.00 -16.40 28.32
C ARG A 222 8.90 -16.86 27.35
N PHE A 223 8.84 -16.25 26.17
CA PHE A 223 7.76 -16.52 25.22
C PHE A 223 8.04 -17.78 24.42
N GLU A 224 6.99 -18.46 23.97
CA GLU A 224 7.13 -19.64 23.11
C GLU A 224 7.94 -19.29 21.84
N ARG A 225 7.61 -18.15 21.23
CA ARG A 225 8.21 -17.71 19.97
C ARG A 225 8.29 -16.20 19.90
N VAL A 226 9.42 -15.72 19.41
CA VAL A 226 9.65 -14.30 19.16
C VAL A 226 10.05 -14.13 17.70
N HIS A 227 9.41 -13.21 17.00
CA HIS A 227 9.72 -12.92 15.61
C HIS A 227 10.05 -11.44 15.44
N PHE A 228 11.21 -11.15 14.86
CA PHE A 228 11.59 -9.78 14.53
C PHE A 228 11.55 -9.55 13.04
N ASN A 229 10.82 -8.52 12.64
CA ASN A 229 10.90 -7.94 11.30
C ASN A 229 11.80 -6.71 11.39
N ILE A 230 13.08 -6.88 11.12
CA ILE A 230 14.05 -5.78 11.16
C ILE A 230 14.12 -5.13 9.78
N SER A 231 13.81 -3.84 9.74
CA SER A 231 13.73 -3.11 8.50
C SER A 231 15.11 -2.67 8.01
N LEU A 232 15.49 -3.09 6.80
CA LEU A 232 16.76 -2.76 6.14
C LEU A 232 16.49 -2.56 4.65
N ASP A 233 16.67 -1.33 4.14
CA ASP A 233 16.19 -0.96 2.80
C ASP A 233 17.25 -0.95 1.72
N GLY A 234 18.40 -1.58 1.95
CA GLY A 234 19.48 -1.69 0.98
C GLY A 234 20.80 -2.07 1.62
N THR A 235 21.87 -2.03 0.83
CA THR A 235 23.24 -2.04 1.34
C THR A 235 23.50 -0.77 2.17
N ARG A 236 24.63 -0.72 2.91
CA ARG A 236 24.94 0.33 3.89
C ARG A 236 24.57 1.74 3.44
N ARG A 237 25.13 2.20 2.32
CA ARG A 237 24.92 3.56 1.81
C ARG A 237 23.44 3.83 1.56
N THR A 238 22.75 2.90 0.91
CA THR A 238 21.33 3.03 0.58
C THR A 238 20.47 3.02 1.84
N THR A 239 20.73 2.11 2.78
CA THR A 239 20.01 2.06 4.06
C THR A 239 20.16 3.38 4.82
N GLU A 240 21.36 3.91 4.97
CA GLU A 240 21.60 5.14 5.74
C GLU A 240 21.06 6.39 5.02
N TYR A 241 21.04 6.38 3.68
CA TYR A 241 20.43 7.44 2.87
C TYR A 241 18.89 7.39 2.94
N VAL A 242 18.30 6.21 2.88
CA VAL A 242 16.84 6.01 2.89
C VAL A 242 16.28 6.16 4.31
N ARG A 243 16.90 5.51 5.30
CA ARG A 243 16.54 5.54 6.72
C ARG A 243 17.46 6.50 7.46
N VAL A 244 17.23 7.80 7.28
CA VAL A 244 18.05 8.83 7.93
C VAL A 244 18.11 8.60 9.44
N HIS A 245 19.33 8.73 10.00
CA HIS A 245 19.72 8.40 11.37
C HIS A 245 19.86 6.90 11.68
N SER A 246 19.73 6.03 10.68
CA SER A 246 20.17 4.65 10.80
C SER A 246 21.68 4.55 10.93
N ASP A 247 22.12 3.58 11.71
CA ASP A 247 23.51 3.13 11.81
C ASP A 247 23.52 1.66 11.42
N PHE A 248 24.13 1.36 10.27
CA PHE A 248 24.09 0.01 9.71
C PHE A 248 24.78 -1.03 10.60
N ASP A 249 25.84 -0.65 11.32
CA ASP A 249 26.56 -1.54 12.24
C ASP A 249 25.76 -1.80 13.52
N ALA A 250 25.06 -0.78 14.03
CA ALA A 250 24.17 -0.95 15.16
C ALA A 250 23.00 -1.88 14.81
N VAL A 251 22.39 -1.72 13.63
CA VAL A 251 21.32 -2.61 13.15
C VAL A 251 21.85 -4.04 13.00
N TYR A 252 23.02 -4.23 12.39
CA TYR A 252 23.67 -5.54 12.29
C TYR A 252 23.89 -6.19 13.66
N ARG A 253 24.46 -5.43 14.61
CA ARG A 253 24.71 -5.92 15.97
C ARG A 253 23.41 -6.34 16.67
N HIS A 254 22.38 -5.50 16.66
CA HIS A 254 21.10 -5.84 17.28
C HIS A 254 20.43 -7.04 16.61
N PHE A 255 20.54 -7.16 15.29
CA PHE A 255 20.08 -8.32 14.55
C PHE A 255 20.75 -9.60 15.06
N THR A 256 22.08 -9.62 15.14
CA THR A 256 22.84 -10.79 15.61
C THR A 256 22.50 -11.14 17.05
N GLU A 257 22.38 -10.13 17.92
CA GLU A 257 22.02 -10.31 19.33
C GLU A 257 20.63 -10.92 19.51
N VAL A 258 19.64 -10.48 18.72
CA VAL A 258 18.28 -11.05 18.74
C VAL A 258 18.27 -12.46 18.17
N LYS A 259 18.95 -12.70 17.04
CA LYS A 259 19.05 -14.03 16.42
C LYS A 259 19.69 -15.07 17.35
N ALA A 260 20.57 -14.64 18.25
CA ALA A 260 21.20 -15.52 19.22
C ALA A 260 20.24 -16.01 20.32
N LEU A 261 19.03 -15.46 20.42
CA LEU A 261 18.02 -15.95 21.36
C LEU A 261 17.44 -17.29 20.88
N PRO A 262 17.29 -18.29 21.76
CA PRO A 262 16.93 -19.67 21.37
C PRO A 262 15.51 -19.81 20.79
N ASN A 263 14.63 -18.85 21.09
CA ASN A 263 13.22 -18.82 20.68
C ASN A 263 12.94 -17.72 19.63
N ALA A 264 13.97 -17.05 19.11
CA ALA A 264 13.81 -15.95 18.17
C ALA A 264 14.09 -16.34 16.72
N THR A 265 13.29 -15.79 15.82
CA THR A 265 13.57 -15.78 14.38
C THR A 265 13.63 -14.33 13.90
N VAL A 266 14.46 -14.06 12.90
CA VAL A 266 14.63 -12.71 12.37
C VAL A 266 14.48 -12.68 10.85
N ASN A 267 13.52 -11.87 10.40
CA ASN A 267 13.26 -11.53 9.02
C ASN A 267 13.87 -10.17 8.68
N LEU A 268 14.57 -10.08 7.54
CA LEU A 268 14.96 -8.81 6.96
C LEU A 268 13.85 -8.28 6.05
N HIS A 269 13.35 -7.10 6.39
CA HIS A 269 12.23 -6.48 5.73
C HIS A 269 12.68 -5.25 4.94
N ASN A 270 12.37 -5.18 3.63
CA ASN A 270 12.63 -3.98 2.84
C ASN A 270 11.37 -3.46 2.14
N THR A 271 11.27 -2.13 2.11
CA THR A 271 10.27 -1.38 1.36
C THR A 271 10.92 -0.84 0.09
N ILE A 272 10.55 -1.40 -1.06
CA ILE A 272 11.05 -1.03 -2.38
C ILE A 272 10.41 0.29 -2.81
N THR A 273 11.25 1.28 -3.07
CA THR A 273 10.90 2.65 -3.48
C THR A 273 11.80 3.05 -4.64
N ASN A 274 11.56 4.22 -5.23
CA ASN A 274 12.54 4.81 -6.13
C ASN A 274 13.92 5.06 -5.46
N LEU A 275 14.03 5.12 -4.13
CA LEU A 275 15.31 5.40 -3.46
C LEU A 275 16.24 4.19 -3.29
N ASN A 276 15.76 2.96 -3.42
CA ASN A 276 16.57 1.75 -3.24
C ASN A 276 16.47 0.74 -4.38
N LEU A 277 15.65 1.02 -5.40
CA LEU A 277 15.43 0.13 -6.53
C LEU A 277 16.72 -0.28 -7.24
N PHE A 278 17.66 0.66 -7.42
CA PHE A 278 18.92 0.44 -8.12
C PHE A 278 19.95 -0.38 -7.32
N ASP A 279 19.81 -0.41 -6.00
CA ASP A 279 20.66 -1.17 -5.07
C ASP A 279 20.05 -2.54 -4.71
N LEU A 280 18.81 -2.80 -5.13
CA LEU A 280 18.06 -4.00 -4.80
C LEU A 280 18.79 -5.31 -5.16
N PRO A 281 19.48 -5.45 -6.32
CA PRO A 281 20.28 -6.64 -6.60
C PRO A 281 21.43 -6.86 -5.61
N SER A 282 22.12 -5.79 -5.22
CA SER A 282 23.21 -5.85 -4.24
C SER A 282 22.68 -6.20 -2.85
N TYR A 283 21.54 -5.62 -2.46
CA TYR A 283 20.84 -5.97 -1.23
C TYR A 283 20.48 -7.46 -1.19
N TYR A 284 19.83 -8.00 -2.23
CA TYR A 284 19.49 -9.41 -2.27
C TYR A 284 20.72 -10.31 -2.23
N THR A 285 21.78 -9.96 -2.97
CA THR A 285 23.07 -10.67 -2.94
C THR A 285 23.65 -10.71 -1.51
N MET A 286 23.64 -9.59 -0.80
CA MET A 286 24.11 -9.47 0.58
C MET A 286 23.29 -10.33 1.55
N VAL A 287 21.97 -10.38 1.39
CA VAL A 287 21.07 -11.17 2.25
C VAL A 287 21.18 -12.68 1.96
N MET A 288 21.26 -13.07 0.69
CA MET A 288 21.38 -14.49 0.29
C MET A 288 22.73 -15.09 0.68
N SER A 289 23.81 -14.30 0.61
CA SER A 289 25.17 -14.76 0.94
C SER A 289 25.48 -14.78 2.45
N GLY A 290 24.54 -14.37 3.30
CA GLY A 290 24.73 -14.29 4.75
C GLY A 290 25.63 -13.13 5.21
N GLN A 291 26.03 -12.24 4.30
CA GLN A 291 26.90 -11.09 4.59
C GLN A 291 26.24 -10.10 5.58
N PHE A 292 24.91 -9.95 5.54
CA PHE A 292 24.16 -9.22 6.56
C PHE A 292 23.45 -10.18 7.51
N ALA A 293 24.28 -10.91 8.27
CA ALA A 293 23.86 -11.96 9.19
C ALA A 293 23.07 -13.08 8.49
N GLU A 294 23.06 -14.27 9.08
CA GLU A 294 22.36 -15.42 8.51
C GLU A 294 20.85 -15.29 8.71
N ALA A 295 20.18 -14.29 8.13
CA ALA A 295 18.75 -14.05 8.37
C ALA A 295 17.90 -15.29 8.05
N ASP A 296 16.87 -15.56 8.87
CA ASP A 296 16.02 -16.75 8.69
C ASP A 296 15.15 -16.61 7.45
N SER A 297 14.76 -15.37 7.13
CA SER A 297 13.98 -15.04 5.95
C SER A 297 14.20 -13.60 5.49
N LEU A 298 13.65 -13.30 4.31
CA LEU A 298 13.49 -11.94 3.81
C LEU A 298 12.08 -11.71 3.29
N SER A 299 11.63 -10.46 3.34
CA SER A 299 10.36 -10.02 2.78
C SER A 299 10.51 -8.64 2.13
N SER A 300 9.93 -8.47 0.94
CA SER A 300 10.02 -7.21 0.18
C SER A 300 8.64 -6.72 -0.24
N TYR A 301 8.37 -5.43 -0.02
CA TYR A 301 7.09 -4.80 -0.36
C TYR A 301 7.32 -3.56 -1.20
N ILE A 302 6.56 -3.38 -2.28
CA ILE A 302 6.65 -2.19 -3.13
C ILE A 302 5.81 -1.07 -2.51
N ALA A 303 6.43 0.09 -2.28
CA ALA A 303 5.73 1.24 -1.75
C ALA A 303 4.73 1.79 -2.78
N THR A 304 3.46 1.85 -2.37
CA THR A 304 2.39 2.49 -3.14
C THR A 304 2.11 3.91 -2.68
N GLN A 305 2.61 4.31 -1.52
CA GLN A 305 2.42 5.63 -0.95
C GLN A 305 3.63 5.98 -0.05
N PRO A 306 4.05 7.25 0.05
CA PRO A 306 3.54 8.40 -0.71
C PRO A 306 3.93 8.30 -2.20
N ALA A 307 3.12 8.90 -3.08
CA ALA A 307 3.29 8.78 -4.53
C ALA A 307 4.69 9.14 -5.03
N VAL A 308 5.33 10.18 -4.46
CA VAL A 308 6.69 10.62 -4.82
C VAL A 308 7.77 9.56 -4.63
N HIS A 309 7.52 8.50 -3.84
CA HIS A 309 8.47 7.42 -3.59
C HIS A 309 8.14 6.09 -4.30
N ARG A 310 7.09 6.07 -5.14
CA ARG A 310 6.76 4.90 -5.96
C ARG A 310 7.87 4.60 -6.97
N VAL A 311 8.08 3.33 -7.29
CA VAL A 311 8.99 2.91 -8.37
C VAL A 311 8.55 3.45 -9.73
N SER A 312 7.25 3.63 -9.95
CA SER A 312 6.67 4.22 -11.15
C SER A 312 6.85 5.74 -11.26
N THR A 313 7.36 6.42 -10.23
CA THR A 313 7.71 7.85 -10.34
C THR A 313 8.90 8.07 -11.28
N LEU A 314 9.72 7.03 -11.50
CA LEU A 314 10.91 7.13 -12.35
C LEU A 314 10.57 7.38 -13.82
N PRO A 315 11.37 8.19 -14.54
CA PRO A 315 11.24 8.37 -15.97
C PRO A 315 11.64 7.10 -16.74
N PRO A 316 11.19 6.92 -18.00
CA PRO A 316 11.36 5.68 -18.76
C PRO A 316 12.82 5.18 -18.86
N GLU A 317 13.78 6.08 -18.95
CA GLU A 317 15.21 5.76 -18.98
C GLU A 317 15.70 5.11 -17.68
N LEU A 318 15.29 5.64 -16.53
CA LEU A 318 15.64 5.11 -15.22
C LEU A 318 14.90 3.81 -14.91
N ARG A 319 13.66 3.66 -15.39
CA ARG A 319 12.93 2.38 -15.29
C ARG A 319 13.62 1.28 -16.08
N ARG A 320 14.12 1.59 -17.29
CA ARG A 320 14.87 0.63 -18.11
C ARG A 320 16.15 0.20 -17.42
N GLU A 321 16.93 1.15 -16.89
CA GLU A 321 18.14 0.82 -16.15
C GLU A 321 17.85 -0.07 -14.92
N ALA A 322 16.80 0.23 -14.16
CA ALA A 322 16.39 -0.60 -13.03
C ALA A 322 15.95 -2.00 -13.47
N ARG A 323 15.21 -2.10 -14.58
CA ARG A 323 14.79 -3.38 -15.18
C ARG A 323 15.99 -4.23 -15.57
N ASP A 324 16.96 -3.67 -16.30
CA ASP A 324 18.16 -4.37 -16.75
C ASP A 324 18.91 -4.98 -15.55
N ARG A 325 19.07 -4.21 -14.46
CA ARG A 325 19.73 -4.69 -13.22
C ARG A 325 18.97 -5.83 -12.53
N ILE A 326 17.64 -5.82 -12.57
CA ILE A 326 16.80 -6.87 -11.98
C ILE A 326 16.79 -8.12 -12.86
N GLU A 327 16.78 -7.95 -14.18
CA GLU A 327 16.88 -9.05 -15.14
C GLU A 327 18.26 -9.74 -15.06
N ASP A 328 19.34 -8.97 -14.89
CA ASP A 328 20.69 -9.50 -14.64
C ASP A 328 20.73 -10.35 -13.35
N LEU A 329 20.09 -9.88 -12.28
CA LEU A 329 19.96 -10.65 -11.03
C LEU A 329 19.21 -11.96 -11.26
N LEU A 330 18.06 -11.91 -11.95
CA LEU A 330 17.24 -13.10 -12.22
C LEU A 330 18.03 -14.10 -13.08
N CYS A 331 18.75 -13.62 -14.09
CA CYS A 331 19.63 -14.44 -14.92
C CYS A 331 20.74 -15.11 -14.08
N ALA A 332 21.35 -14.37 -13.15
CA ALA A 332 22.37 -14.90 -12.24
C ALA A 332 21.83 -15.96 -11.27
N LEU A 333 20.55 -15.89 -10.92
CA LEU A 333 19.88 -16.88 -10.06
C LEU A 333 19.44 -18.14 -10.82
N GLY A 334 19.32 -18.08 -12.14
CA GLY A 334 18.80 -19.16 -12.97
C GLY A 334 17.32 -19.49 -12.71
N ASP A 335 16.79 -20.44 -13.48
CA ASP A 335 15.40 -20.89 -13.41
C ASP A 335 15.14 -21.90 -12.28
N GLU A 336 13.87 -22.09 -11.93
CA GLU A 336 13.42 -23.03 -10.90
C GLU A 336 13.11 -24.40 -11.48
N ASP A 337 14.07 -24.99 -12.19
CA ASP A 337 13.92 -26.36 -12.66
C ASP A 337 14.28 -27.36 -11.56
N GLY A 338 13.28 -27.86 -10.83
CA GLY A 338 13.47 -28.94 -9.87
C GLY A 338 12.47 -29.00 -8.72
N PRO A 339 12.64 -29.98 -7.81
CA PRO A 339 11.83 -30.05 -6.60
C PRO A 339 12.06 -28.84 -5.68
N PRO A 340 11.12 -28.54 -4.76
CA PRO A 340 11.28 -27.52 -3.72
C PRO A 340 12.68 -27.49 -3.10
N PRO A 341 13.29 -26.31 -2.94
CA PRO A 341 14.55 -26.19 -2.23
C PRO A 341 14.39 -26.62 -0.78
N THR A 342 15.38 -27.34 -0.24
CA THR A 342 15.40 -27.82 1.14
C THR A 342 16.43 -27.10 2.02
N ASP A 343 17.33 -26.34 1.42
CA ASP A 343 18.30 -25.52 2.14
C ASP A 343 17.88 -24.03 2.21
N ALA A 344 18.45 -23.30 3.18
CA ALA A 344 18.10 -21.91 3.44
C ALA A 344 18.44 -20.96 2.28
N PHE A 345 19.49 -21.27 1.50
CA PHE A 345 19.89 -20.46 0.36
C PHE A 345 18.85 -20.58 -0.76
N GLY A 346 18.43 -21.79 -1.10
CA GLY A 346 17.41 -22.06 -2.11
C GLY A 346 16.06 -21.43 -1.76
N VAL A 347 15.64 -21.52 -0.50
CA VAL A 347 14.41 -20.85 -0.02
C VAL A 347 14.50 -19.33 -0.19
N LYS A 348 15.64 -18.71 0.16
CA LYS A 348 15.85 -17.27 -0.05
C LYS A 348 15.89 -16.91 -1.54
N ALA A 349 16.56 -17.71 -2.37
CA ALA A 349 16.64 -17.48 -3.81
C ALA A 349 15.25 -17.50 -4.46
N THR A 350 14.39 -18.46 -4.11
CA THR A 350 12.99 -18.50 -4.57
C THR A 350 12.22 -17.24 -4.19
N ARG A 351 12.35 -16.77 -2.95
CA ARG A 351 11.73 -15.51 -2.51
C ARG A 351 12.25 -14.30 -3.28
N VAL A 352 13.57 -14.20 -3.46
CA VAL A 352 14.19 -13.12 -4.23
C VAL A 352 13.67 -13.11 -5.66
N ARG A 353 13.58 -14.28 -6.33
CA ARG A 353 12.98 -14.37 -7.69
C ARG A 353 11.55 -13.85 -7.71
N ALA A 354 10.72 -14.25 -6.75
CA ALA A 354 9.33 -13.80 -6.66
C ALA A 354 9.23 -12.27 -6.48
N TYR A 355 9.98 -11.70 -5.54
CA TYR A 355 9.98 -10.26 -5.30
C TYR A 355 10.55 -9.47 -6.48
N ALA A 356 11.65 -9.92 -7.09
CA ALA A 356 12.23 -9.33 -8.29
C ALA A 356 11.22 -9.32 -9.46
N ARG A 357 10.57 -10.45 -9.74
CA ARG A 357 9.52 -10.53 -10.77
C ARG A 357 8.34 -9.61 -10.45
N ASN A 358 7.95 -9.48 -9.19
CA ASN A 358 6.89 -8.56 -8.78
C ASN A 358 7.27 -7.08 -9.09
N VAL A 359 8.53 -6.69 -8.86
CA VAL A 359 9.02 -5.36 -9.25
C VAL A 359 8.91 -5.13 -10.74
N LEU A 360 9.29 -6.11 -11.58
CA LEU A 360 9.18 -5.99 -13.04
C LEU A 360 7.73 -5.82 -13.52
N ARG A 361 6.74 -6.37 -12.80
CA ARG A 361 5.31 -6.18 -13.07
C ARG A 361 4.84 -4.77 -12.68
N TRP A 362 5.32 -4.24 -11.56
CA TRP A 362 4.85 -2.98 -10.98
C TRP A 362 5.58 -1.73 -11.47
N ILE A 363 6.82 -1.85 -11.97
CA ILE A 363 7.61 -0.69 -12.38
C ILE A 363 6.91 0.16 -13.47
N ASP A 364 6.06 -0.48 -14.29
CA ASP A 364 5.28 0.14 -15.35
C ASP A 364 3.76 0.14 -15.10
N SER A 365 3.31 -0.23 -13.90
CA SER A 365 1.87 -0.32 -13.60
C SER A 365 1.17 1.04 -13.53
N VAL A 366 1.94 2.12 -13.38
CA VAL A 366 1.46 3.51 -13.44
C VAL A 366 2.26 4.27 -14.49
N PRO A 367 1.61 5.05 -15.38
CA PRO A 367 2.34 5.85 -16.35
C PRO A 367 3.26 6.86 -15.68
N TYR A 368 4.31 7.21 -16.39
CA TYR A 368 5.24 8.23 -15.94
C TYR A 368 4.55 9.60 -15.84
N SER A 369 4.71 10.26 -14.68
CA SER A 369 4.30 11.63 -14.44
C SER A 369 5.55 12.52 -14.27
N PRO A 370 5.87 13.40 -15.25
CA PRO A 370 6.98 14.35 -15.12
C PRO A 370 6.84 15.28 -13.93
N ARG A 371 5.60 15.66 -13.57
CA ARG A 371 5.30 16.47 -12.38
C ARG A 371 5.72 15.73 -11.12
N LEU A 372 5.28 14.48 -10.95
CA LEU A 372 5.60 13.69 -9.76
C LEU A 372 7.10 13.43 -9.63
N PHE A 373 7.79 13.22 -10.75
CA PHE A 373 9.25 13.09 -10.75
C PHE A 373 9.96 14.40 -10.39
N THR A 374 9.45 15.54 -10.85
CA THR A 374 9.95 16.86 -10.45
C THR A 374 9.77 17.10 -8.95
N GLU A 375 8.58 16.78 -8.41
CA GLU A 375 8.29 16.85 -6.97
C GLU A 375 9.22 15.95 -6.16
N PHE A 376 9.48 14.72 -6.65
CA PHE A 376 10.46 13.82 -6.06
C PHE A 376 11.87 14.41 -6.04
N LEU A 377 12.34 15.01 -7.14
CA LEU A 377 13.67 15.64 -7.22
C LEU A 377 13.76 16.86 -6.30
N GLU A 378 12.73 17.69 -6.21
CA GLU A 378 12.68 18.84 -5.31
C GLU A 378 12.73 18.42 -3.84
N LEU A 379 11.91 17.44 -3.45
CA LEU A 379 11.93 16.87 -2.11
C LEU A 379 13.29 16.25 -1.80
N THR A 380 13.87 15.54 -2.77
CA THR A 380 15.19 14.91 -2.64
C THR A 380 16.27 15.96 -2.41
N ARG A 381 16.29 17.03 -3.21
CA ARG A 381 17.26 18.14 -3.06
C ARG A 381 17.17 18.81 -1.69
N LYS A 382 15.96 19.11 -1.22
CA LYS A 382 15.73 19.71 0.11
C LYS A 382 16.19 18.77 1.23
N THR A 383 15.87 17.49 1.11
CA THR A 383 16.22 16.49 2.11
C THR A 383 17.72 16.25 2.18
N ASP A 384 18.39 16.17 1.03
CA ASP A 384 19.84 15.97 0.94
C ASP A 384 20.58 17.17 1.52
N ALA A 385 20.15 18.40 1.19
CA ALA A 385 20.72 19.61 1.76
C ALA A 385 20.48 19.72 3.28
N PHE A 386 19.30 19.32 3.77
CA PHE A 386 18.96 19.39 5.19
C PHE A 386 19.77 18.43 6.06
N TYR A 387 20.01 17.20 5.58
CA TYR A 387 20.77 16.20 6.33
C TYR A 387 22.25 16.13 5.95
N GLY A 388 22.69 16.86 4.92
CA GLY A 388 24.08 16.85 4.44
C GLY A 388 24.45 15.58 3.68
N PHE A 389 23.52 15.02 2.90
CA PHE A 389 23.79 13.86 2.05
C PHE A 389 24.24 14.25 0.66
N GLU A 390 25.17 13.47 0.11
CA GLU A 390 25.40 13.42 -1.33
C GLU A 390 24.31 12.58 -2.00
N PRO A 391 23.76 13.02 -3.15
CA PRO A 391 22.75 12.26 -3.86
C PRO A 391 23.20 10.84 -4.22
N LEU A 392 22.24 9.93 -4.35
CA LEU A 392 22.51 8.62 -4.95
C LEU A 392 23.00 8.79 -6.41
N PRO A 393 23.91 7.92 -6.90
CA PRO A 393 24.56 8.09 -8.19
C PRO A 393 23.59 8.24 -9.37
N GLU A 394 22.50 7.48 -9.36
CA GLU A 394 21.43 7.52 -10.36
C GLU A 394 20.74 8.90 -10.47
N TYR A 395 20.75 9.69 -9.40
CA TYR A 395 20.10 11.00 -9.34
C TYR A 395 21.06 12.18 -9.48
N SER A 396 22.38 11.95 -9.43
CA SER A 396 23.36 13.03 -9.40
C SER A 396 23.23 13.98 -10.61
N ARG A 397 22.94 13.45 -11.81
CA ARG A 397 22.75 14.26 -13.03
C ARG A 397 21.50 15.14 -12.97
N TYR A 398 20.41 14.62 -12.42
CA TYR A 398 19.12 15.34 -12.29
C TYR A 398 19.16 16.42 -11.20
N LEU A 399 20.05 16.25 -10.20
CA LEU A 399 20.15 17.17 -9.06
C LEU A 399 21.23 18.25 -9.26
N ALA A 400 22.23 18.01 -10.10
CA ALA A 400 23.24 18.98 -10.48
C ALA A 400 22.70 20.13 -11.35
N SER A 401 21.63 19.91 -12.12
CA SER A 401 21.03 20.91 -13.01
C SER A 401 20.04 21.82 -12.27
N GLY A 402 20.57 22.84 -11.59
CA GLY A 402 19.80 23.93 -10.99
C GLY A 402 19.49 25.11 -11.93
N ALA A 403 19.35 24.92 -13.24
CA ALA A 403 19.00 26.00 -14.18
C ALA A 403 17.98 25.52 -15.25
N PRO A 404 16.98 26.34 -15.63
CA PRO A 404 15.99 25.96 -16.62
C PRO A 404 16.62 26.00 -18.02
N GLY A 405 16.55 24.89 -18.75
CA GLY A 405 17.01 24.85 -20.14
C GLY A 405 17.22 23.43 -20.65
N SER A 406 16.39 23.07 -21.63
CA SER A 406 16.54 21.92 -22.52
C SER A 406 17.98 21.59 -22.91
N SER A 407 18.38 20.33 -22.73
CA SER A 407 19.29 19.65 -23.67
C SER A 407 19.13 18.13 -23.57
N GLU A 408 19.06 17.49 -24.73
CA GLU A 408 19.01 16.03 -24.90
C GLU A 408 20.23 15.34 -24.28
N PRO A 409 20.11 14.07 -23.85
CA PRO A 409 21.23 13.36 -23.25
C PRO A 409 22.28 12.94 -24.29
N ASP A 410 23.50 13.42 -24.10
CA ASP A 410 24.72 12.89 -24.73
C ASP A 410 24.97 11.44 -24.26
N ARG A 411 25.02 10.51 -25.22
CA ARG A 411 25.24 9.07 -25.03
C ARG A 411 26.71 8.71 -24.77
N SER A 412 27.41 9.44 -23.89
CA SER A 412 28.82 9.16 -23.62
C SER A 412 29.20 9.26 -22.14
N ARG A 413 28.70 8.27 -21.37
CA ARG A 413 29.36 7.62 -20.22
C ARG A 413 28.30 6.86 -19.42
N ALA A 414 28.02 5.64 -19.84
CA ALA A 414 27.53 4.61 -18.94
C ALA A 414 28.74 4.17 -18.10
N ALA A 415 28.64 4.29 -16.78
CA ALA A 415 29.54 3.56 -15.90
C ALA A 415 29.24 2.08 -16.12
N THR A 416 30.25 1.30 -16.50
CA THR A 416 30.16 -0.15 -16.61
C THR A 416 29.77 -0.71 -15.23
N PRO A 417 28.70 -1.54 -15.13
CA PRO A 417 28.42 -2.25 -13.90
C PRO A 417 29.61 -3.15 -13.56
N SER A 418 29.99 -3.21 -12.29
CA SER A 418 30.84 -4.31 -11.82
C SER A 418 30.12 -5.64 -12.10
N PRO A 419 30.78 -6.65 -12.67
CA PRO A 419 30.14 -7.94 -12.91
C PRO A 419 29.65 -8.52 -11.58
N ILE A 420 28.38 -8.91 -11.53
CA ILE A 420 27.82 -9.66 -10.39
C ILE A 420 28.57 -10.99 -10.33
N PRO A 421 29.27 -11.32 -9.22
CA PRO A 421 29.94 -12.62 -9.09
C PRO A 421 28.91 -13.75 -9.21
N ARG A 422 29.29 -14.89 -9.84
CA ARG A 422 28.47 -16.11 -9.76
C ARG A 422 28.24 -16.47 -8.30
N LEU A 423 26.98 -16.44 -7.87
CA LEU A 423 26.56 -16.85 -6.53
C LEU A 423 26.80 -18.37 -6.38
N VAL A 424 27.54 -18.76 -5.35
CA VAL A 424 27.80 -20.17 -5.00
C VAL A 424 27.36 -20.37 -3.55
N ALA A 425 26.68 -21.48 -3.26
CA ALA A 425 26.23 -21.82 -1.91
C ALA A 425 27.42 -21.81 -0.91
N PRO A 426 27.31 -21.13 0.25
CA PRO A 426 28.30 -21.26 1.31
C PRO A 426 28.27 -22.67 1.92
N GLY A 427 29.42 -23.16 2.40
CA GLY A 427 29.55 -24.49 3.01
C GLY A 427 28.65 -24.64 4.26
N ALA A 428 27.69 -25.57 4.20
CA ALA A 428 26.62 -25.70 5.17
C ALA A 428 27.06 -26.30 6.53
N GLY A 429 26.77 -25.60 7.63
CA GLY A 429 26.60 -26.18 8.95
C GLY A 429 25.11 -26.33 9.24
N ALA A 430 24.62 -27.57 9.36
CA ALA A 430 23.20 -27.87 9.51
C ALA A 430 22.66 -27.39 10.87
N ALA A 431 21.71 -26.44 10.85
CA ALA A 431 20.78 -26.20 11.94
C ALA A 431 19.38 -26.63 11.48
N LYS A 432 18.80 -27.62 12.16
CA LYS A 432 17.41 -28.06 11.93
C LYS A 432 16.47 -27.07 12.62
N GLY A 433 15.76 -26.27 11.84
CA GLY A 433 14.58 -25.53 12.24
C GLY A 433 13.48 -25.76 11.19
N VAL A 434 12.26 -26.06 11.63
CA VAL A 434 11.11 -26.25 10.74
C VAL A 434 10.71 -24.89 10.17
N VAL A 435 10.73 -24.76 8.84
CA VAL A 435 10.35 -23.57 8.07
C VAL A 435 9.24 -23.95 7.10
N VAL A 436 8.14 -23.21 7.08
CA VAL A 436 7.06 -23.40 6.11
C VAL A 436 7.44 -22.72 4.78
N SER A 437 7.42 -23.48 3.69
CA SER A 437 7.80 -23.11 2.31
C SER A 437 6.64 -23.31 1.35
N HIS A 438 6.54 -22.52 0.28
CA HIS A 438 5.61 -22.76 -0.84
C HIS A 438 6.33 -22.68 -2.20
N ILE A 439 5.87 -23.51 -3.14
CA ILE A 439 6.41 -23.78 -4.50
C ILE A 439 5.42 -23.27 -5.54
N ALA A 440 5.89 -22.82 -6.70
CA ALA A 440 5.08 -22.44 -7.86
C ALA A 440 5.08 -23.52 -8.97
N PRO A 441 4.01 -23.67 -9.79
CA PRO A 441 4.07 -24.39 -11.06
C PRO A 441 4.02 -23.46 -12.30
N GLU A 442 4.58 -23.97 -13.40
CA GLU A 442 4.93 -23.30 -14.67
C GLU A 442 3.78 -23.14 -15.72
N PRO A 443 3.96 -22.29 -16.78
CA PRO A 443 2.95 -22.01 -17.80
C PRO A 443 3.11 -22.83 -19.11
N VAL A 444 2.08 -22.80 -19.99
CA VAL A 444 2.04 -23.46 -21.32
C VAL A 444 1.85 -22.42 -22.45
N GLU A 445 2.48 -22.64 -23.61
CA GLU A 445 2.62 -21.75 -24.79
C GLU A 445 1.55 -21.87 -25.95
N ASP A 446 1.53 -20.80 -26.78
CA ASP A 446 0.83 -20.27 -28.01
C ASP A 446 0.42 -21.20 -29.21
N PRO A 447 -0.19 -20.79 -30.39
CA PRO A 447 -0.82 -19.51 -30.87
C PRO A 447 -2.12 -19.59 -31.74
N ALA A 448 -2.87 -18.46 -31.84
CA ALA A 448 -3.38 -17.81 -33.08
C ALA A 448 -4.65 -16.93 -32.90
N ALA A 449 -4.47 -15.61 -33.11
CA ALA A 449 -5.44 -14.54 -33.44
C ALA A 449 -6.81 -14.47 -32.69
N LEU A 450 -6.94 -13.52 -31.75
CA LEU A 450 -7.91 -12.39 -31.73
C LEU A 450 -8.10 -11.77 -30.31
N ALA A 451 -7.64 -10.51 -30.17
CA ALA A 451 -7.96 -9.39 -29.25
C ALA A 451 -7.93 -9.53 -27.70
N GLY A 452 -6.90 -8.92 -27.07
CA GLY A 452 -6.73 -8.51 -25.65
C GLY A 452 -6.39 -7.00 -25.42
N PRO A 453 -6.01 -6.51 -24.21
CA PRO A 453 -6.02 -5.14 -23.68
C PRO A 453 -5.34 -4.07 -24.56
N CYS A 454 -6.22 -3.48 -25.37
CA CYS A 454 -6.29 -2.19 -26.05
C CYS A 454 -5.04 -1.30 -26.34
N PRO A 455 -4.87 -0.86 -27.62
CA PRO A 455 -3.76 -0.06 -28.15
C PRO A 455 -4.00 1.47 -28.22
N TYR A 456 -4.81 2.08 -27.33
CA TYR A 456 -5.20 3.49 -27.48
C TYR A 456 -4.44 4.46 -26.56
N THR A 457 -3.82 5.48 -27.17
CA THR A 457 -3.30 6.68 -26.51
C THR A 457 -3.86 7.92 -27.20
N GLY A 458 -4.56 8.80 -26.48
CA GLY A 458 -5.11 10.02 -27.07
C GLY A 458 -6.13 10.77 -26.21
N GLU A 459 -6.58 11.92 -26.73
CA GLU A 459 -7.65 12.71 -26.12
C GLU A 459 -9.01 12.06 -26.42
N ARG A 460 -9.81 11.87 -25.37
CA ARG A 460 -11.20 11.43 -25.42
C ARG A 460 -12.09 12.61 -25.08
N ALA A 461 -13.12 12.82 -25.89
CA ALA A 461 -14.22 13.72 -25.59
C ALA A 461 -15.50 13.14 -26.18
N PHE A 462 -16.57 13.07 -25.39
CA PHE A 462 -17.88 12.62 -25.86
C PHE A 462 -19.00 13.30 -25.09
N GLN A 463 -20.15 13.46 -25.76
CA GLN A 463 -21.35 13.97 -25.12
C GLN A 463 -21.99 12.89 -24.25
N VAL A 464 -22.43 13.28 -23.07
CA VAL A 464 -23.31 12.49 -22.22
C VAL A 464 -24.64 13.23 -22.16
N SER A 465 -25.72 12.50 -22.43
CA SER A 465 -27.07 13.01 -22.35
C SER A 465 -27.87 12.09 -21.46
N GLU A 466 -28.52 12.66 -20.46
CA GLU A 466 -29.37 11.95 -19.52
C GLU A 466 -30.60 12.80 -19.22
N CYS A 467 -31.77 12.37 -19.69
CA CYS A 467 -33.02 13.13 -19.55
C CYS A 467 -32.86 14.60 -20.04
N ILE A 468 -32.94 15.58 -19.13
CA ILE A 468 -32.76 17.01 -19.42
C ILE A 468 -31.30 17.49 -19.27
N PHE A 469 -30.41 16.63 -18.74
CA PHE A 469 -29.02 16.96 -18.48
C PHE A 469 -28.14 16.58 -19.66
N GLN A 470 -27.21 17.47 -20.00
CA GLN A 470 -26.21 17.25 -21.04
C GLN A 470 -24.89 17.84 -20.60
N TRP A 471 -23.80 17.09 -20.79
CA TRP A 471 -22.45 17.57 -20.54
C TRP A 471 -21.45 16.83 -21.42
N THR A 472 -20.24 17.38 -21.52
CA THR A 472 -19.13 16.75 -22.21
C THR A 472 -18.20 16.10 -21.19
N ALA A 473 -18.00 14.78 -21.31
CA ALA A 473 -16.94 14.07 -20.61
C ALA A 473 -15.66 14.19 -21.44
N ALA A 474 -14.53 14.52 -20.81
CA ALA A 474 -13.27 14.71 -21.51
C ALA A 474 -12.05 14.31 -20.67
N TYR A 475 -11.16 13.53 -21.26
CA TYR A 475 -9.94 13.07 -20.61
C TYR A 475 -8.91 12.59 -21.62
N ARG A 476 -7.63 12.57 -21.24
CA ARG A 476 -6.60 11.91 -22.03
C ARG A 476 -6.47 10.49 -21.54
N GLN A 477 -6.56 9.52 -22.43
CA GLN A 477 -6.41 8.11 -22.10
C GLN A 477 -5.12 7.56 -22.69
N ASN A 478 -4.40 6.77 -21.91
CA ASN A 478 -3.29 5.95 -22.34
C ASN A 478 -3.51 4.53 -21.79
N CYS A 479 -4.11 3.66 -22.60
CA CYS A 479 -4.62 2.35 -22.16
C CYS A 479 -5.55 2.50 -20.94
N THR A 480 -5.20 1.90 -19.79
CA THR A 480 -6.00 2.00 -18.55
C THR A 480 -5.63 3.20 -17.69
N ALA A 481 -4.71 4.06 -18.14
CA ALA A 481 -4.40 5.29 -17.43
C ALA A 481 -5.13 6.49 -18.03
N VAL A 482 -5.75 7.27 -17.17
CA VAL A 482 -6.64 8.37 -17.54
C VAL A 482 -6.14 9.65 -16.87
N THR A 483 -5.75 10.64 -17.66
CA THR A 483 -5.42 11.97 -17.16
C THR A 483 -6.61 12.90 -17.33
N VAL A 484 -7.03 13.57 -16.26
CA VAL A 484 -8.08 14.59 -16.29
C VAL A 484 -7.48 15.94 -15.90
N ARG A 485 -7.45 16.87 -16.85
CA ARG A 485 -6.94 18.24 -16.67
C ARG A 485 -8.09 19.15 -16.26
N ILE A 486 -8.00 19.74 -15.07
CA ILE A 486 -9.04 20.58 -14.48
C ILE A 486 -8.46 21.98 -14.26
N GLN A 487 -9.12 23.00 -14.80
CA GLN A 487 -8.79 24.39 -14.49
C GLN A 487 -9.74 24.91 -13.41
N LEU A 488 -9.18 25.36 -12.29
CA LEU A 488 -9.94 25.99 -11.20
C LEU A 488 -9.96 27.52 -11.40
N ASN A 489 -11.16 28.08 -11.43
CA ASN A 489 -11.42 29.52 -11.51
C ASN A 489 -12.07 29.99 -10.20
N PRO A 490 -11.26 30.33 -9.17
CA PRO A 490 -11.79 30.81 -7.90
C PRO A 490 -12.48 32.17 -8.00
N ASP A 491 -13.55 32.34 -7.23
CA ASP A 491 -14.17 33.64 -6.97
C ASP A 491 -13.18 34.57 -6.24
N SER A 492 -13.38 35.88 -6.37
CA SER A 492 -12.48 36.91 -5.83
C SER A 492 -12.30 36.85 -4.30
N ASN A 493 -13.21 36.19 -3.58
CA ASN A 493 -13.16 36.01 -2.14
C ASN A 493 -12.56 34.66 -1.69
N VAL A 494 -12.03 33.85 -2.61
CA VAL A 494 -11.29 32.61 -2.32
C VAL A 494 -9.81 32.85 -2.62
N THR A 495 -8.96 32.73 -1.60
CA THR A 495 -7.54 33.07 -1.71
C THR A 495 -6.73 31.98 -2.42
N ALA A 496 -5.59 32.35 -2.98
CA ALA A 496 -4.67 31.39 -3.62
C ALA A 496 -4.15 30.31 -2.64
N ALA A 497 -3.97 30.67 -1.36
CA ALA A 497 -3.54 29.73 -0.33
C ALA A 497 -4.64 28.69 -0.03
N GLU A 498 -5.90 29.12 0.06
CA GLU A 498 -7.03 28.20 0.22
C GLU A 498 -7.15 27.25 -0.98
N ILE A 499 -6.99 27.75 -2.21
CA ILE A 499 -6.99 26.91 -3.41
C ILE A 499 -5.83 25.90 -3.39
N ALA A 500 -4.64 26.27 -2.93
CA ALA A 500 -3.52 25.32 -2.82
C ALA A 500 -3.84 24.16 -1.86
N THR A 501 -4.45 24.46 -0.71
CA THR A 501 -4.92 23.44 0.25
C THR A 501 -6.03 22.57 -0.36
N LEU A 502 -7.03 23.20 -0.98
CA LEU A 502 -8.17 22.50 -1.58
C LEU A 502 -7.76 21.58 -2.72
N ARG A 503 -6.80 21.99 -3.57
CA ARG A 503 -6.23 21.10 -4.60
C ARG A 503 -5.75 19.79 -4.00
N THR A 504 -4.98 19.86 -2.92
CA THR A 504 -4.47 18.66 -2.24
C THR A 504 -5.60 17.80 -1.69
N THR A 505 -6.58 18.42 -1.02
CA THR A 505 -7.75 17.70 -0.47
C THR A 505 -8.57 17.00 -1.56
N TRP A 506 -8.84 17.70 -2.66
CA TRP A 506 -9.68 17.21 -3.74
C TRP A 506 -8.96 16.18 -4.63
N GLU A 507 -7.68 16.39 -4.94
CA GLU A 507 -6.84 15.40 -5.63
C GLU A 507 -6.82 14.09 -4.84
N ASN A 508 -6.54 14.17 -3.53
CA ASN A 508 -6.57 13.00 -2.66
C ASN A 508 -7.96 12.34 -2.60
N GLY A 509 -9.03 13.13 -2.53
CA GLY A 509 -10.40 12.61 -2.52
C GLY A 509 -10.74 11.81 -3.77
N ILE A 510 -10.45 12.39 -4.95
CA ILE A 510 -10.65 11.73 -6.24
C ILE A 510 -9.79 10.47 -6.33
N GLU A 511 -8.48 10.56 -6.07
CA GLU A 511 -7.59 9.42 -6.20
C GLU A 511 -7.96 8.29 -5.24
N ASN A 512 -8.27 8.59 -3.97
CA ASN A 512 -8.67 7.57 -3.01
C ASN A 512 -9.97 6.85 -3.42
N LYS A 513 -10.90 7.56 -4.07
CA LYS A 513 -12.18 6.98 -4.52
C LYS A 513 -12.01 6.16 -5.80
N TRP A 514 -11.24 6.66 -6.76
CA TRP A 514 -11.23 6.15 -8.13
C TRP A 514 -9.98 5.33 -8.49
N ASN A 515 -8.82 5.59 -7.89
CA ASN A 515 -7.57 4.88 -8.22
C ASN A 515 -7.47 3.49 -7.60
N GLN A 516 -6.86 2.58 -8.35
CA GLN A 516 -6.47 1.24 -7.89
C GLN A 516 -7.63 0.33 -7.46
N ASN A 517 -8.87 0.73 -7.77
CA ASN A 517 -10.07 0.01 -7.37
C ASN A 517 -10.68 -0.84 -8.50
N PHE A 518 -10.22 -0.67 -9.74
CA PHE A 518 -10.85 -1.27 -10.92
C PHE A 518 -9.84 -1.93 -11.84
N ILE A 519 -10.26 -3.05 -12.42
CA ILE A 519 -9.44 -3.85 -13.33
C ILE A 519 -10.14 -3.88 -14.68
N CYS A 520 -9.43 -3.48 -15.73
CA CYS A 520 -9.81 -3.82 -17.10
C CYS A 520 -9.21 -5.18 -17.43
N THR A 521 -10.06 -6.19 -17.56
CA THR A 521 -9.66 -7.54 -17.97
C THR A 521 -9.92 -7.72 -19.46
N GLY A 522 -8.89 -8.14 -20.18
CA GLY A 522 -8.99 -8.53 -21.58
C GLY A 522 -8.07 -9.71 -21.91
N PRO A 523 -8.15 -10.28 -23.12
CA PRO A 523 -7.38 -11.49 -23.48
C PRO A 523 -5.83 -11.45 -23.49
N TYR A 524 -5.17 -10.32 -23.22
CA TYR A 524 -3.71 -10.20 -22.97
C TYR A 524 -3.41 -9.76 -21.52
N GLY A 525 -4.39 -9.91 -20.62
CA GLY A 525 -4.21 -9.67 -19.20
C GLY A 525 -5.15 -8.64 -18.61
N SER A 526 -4.97 -8.45 -17.31
CA SER A 526 -5.70 -7.53 -16.47
C SER A 526 -4.81 -6.34 -16.14
N SER A 527 -5.30 -5.12 -16.36
CA SER A 527 -4.60 -3.90 -15.94
C SER A 527 -5.50 -3.06 -15.06
N ILE A 528 -4.91 -2.45 -14.05
CA ILE A 528 -5.62 -1.58 -13.13
C ILE A 528 -5.85 -0.23 -13.80
N ILE A 529 -7.03 0.35 -13.60
CA ILE A 529 -7.31 1.72 -14.05
C ILE A 529 -6.69 2.70 -13.06
N THR A 530 -6.01 3.70 -13.61
CA THR A 530 -5.45 4.80 -12.86
C THR A 530 -5.95 6.13 -13.42
N PHE A 531 -6.17 7.07 -12.53
CA PHE A 531 -6.60 8.43 -12.77
C PHE A 531 -5.53 9.37 -12.24
N ASP A 532 -5.08 10.28 -13.11
CA ASP A 532 -4.14 11.35 -12.81
C ASP A 532 -4.89 12.68 -12.95
N VAL A 533 -5.15 13.34 -11.82
CA VAL A 533 -5.88 14.61 -11.77
C VAL A 533 -4.88 15.75 -11.82
N GLN A 534 -4.94 16.55 -12.88
CA GLN A 534 -4.00 17.65 -13.10
C GLN A 534 -4.72 18.98 -12.99
N PHE A 535 -4.42 19.77 -11.95
CA PHE A 535 -4.87 21.16 -11.91
C PHE A 535 -4.02 22.04 -12.82
N VAL A 536 -4.61 22.53 -13.91
CA VAL A 536 -3.90 23.25 -14.98
C VAL A 536 -4.42 24.67 -15.17
N THR A 537 -3.59 25.54 -15.77
CA THR A 537 -3.98 26.90 -16.19
C THR A 537 -4.18 27.03 -17.71
N SER A 538 -3.88 25.97 -18.46
CA SER A 538 -4.00 25.92 -19.91
C SER A 538 -4.32 24.51 -20.39
N SER A 539 -5.03 24.39 -21.50
CA SER A 539 -5.49 23.11 -22.08
C SER A 539 -6.29 22.21 -21.12
N PRO A 540 -7.26 22.74 -20.36
CA PRO A 540 -8.10 21.91 -19.50
C PRO A 540 -9.04 21.02 -20.33
N HIS A 541 -9.37 19.84 -19.79
CA HIS A 541 -10.55 19.09 -20.20
C HIS A 541 -11.81 19.70 -19.58
N HIS A 542 -11.71 20.13 -18.32
CA HIS A 542 -12.82 20.71 -17.56
C HIS A 542 -12.41 22.03 -16.92
N VAL A 543 -13.31 23.01 -16.97
CA VAL A 543 -13.17 24.29 -16.29
C VAL A 543 -14.20 24.34 -15.17
N VAL A 544 -13.73 24.58 -13.96
CA VAL A 544 -14.53 24.55 -12.74
C VAL A 544 -14.42 25.90 -12.04
N ARG A 545 -15.55 26.54 -11.77
CA ARG A 545 -15.59 27.71 -10.90
C ARG A 545 -15.53 27.26 -9.44
N VAL A 546 -14.74 27.92 -8.61
CA VAL A 546 -14.67 27.65 -7.17
C VAL A 546 -15.25 28.82 -6.39
N ARG A 547 -16.36 28.60 -5.67
CA ARG A 547 -16.97 29.62 -4.82
C ARG A 547 -16.70 29.37 -3.35
N ARG A 548 -16.94 30.39 -2.53
CA ARG A 548 -17.09 30.22 -1.08
C ARG A 548 -18.43 29.53 -0.76
N GLY A 549 -18.46 28.69 0.26
CA GLY A 549 -19.71 28.11 0.77
C GLY A 549 -19.72 27.91 2.28
N PRO A 550 -20.55 27.01 2.83
CA PRO A 550 -21.15 25.82 2.19
C PRO A 550 -22.30 26.09 1.20
N ALA A 551 -22.30 25.44 0.03
CA ALA A 551 -23.42 25.44 -0.93
C ALA A 551 -23.31 24.30 -1.98
N ARG A 552 -24.43 23.84 -2.56
CA ARG A 552 -24.49 22.68 -3.50
C ARG A 552 -23.58 22.79 -4.73
N SER A 553 -22.66 21.85 -4.87
CA SER A 553 -21.73 21.75 -6.01
C SER A 553 -22.29 20.96 -7.20
N ASN A 554 -21.59 21.05 -8.33
CA ASN A 554 -21.79 20.26 -9.55
C ASN A 554 -20.48 20.20 -10.37
N MET A 555 -20.48 19.45 -11.48
CA MET A 555 -19.30 19.20 -12.31
C MET A 555 -18.52 20.45 -12.73
N THR A 556 -19.18 21.61 -12.83
CA THR A 556 -18.57 22.88 -13.25
C THR A 556 -18.48 23.94 -12.15
N LEU A 557 -18.99 23.64 -10.96
CA LEU A 557 -19.03 24.57 -9.82
C LEU A 557 -18.76 23.82 -8.53
N TRP A 558 -17.60 24.07 -7.93
CA TRP A 558 -17.20 23.53 -6.65
C TRP A 558 -17.19 24.62 -5.57
N ASP A 559 -17.14 24.20 -4.33
CA ASP A 559 -17.15 25.04 -3.14
C ASP A 559 -15.97 24.70 -2.23
N THR A 560 -15.36 25.74 -1.66
CA THR A 560 -14.39 25.65 -0.55
C THR A 560 -14.76 24.73 0.63
N SER A 561 -16.04 24.41 0.87
CA SER A 561 -16.47 23.48 1.93
C SER A 561 -16.62 22.03 1.44
N ASP A 562 -16.45 21.77 0.14
CA ASP A 562 -16.56 20.42 -0.44
C ASP A 562 -15.43 19.53 0.09
N SER A 563 -15.82 18.36 0.58
CA SER A 563 -14.91 17.30 0.97
C SER A 563 -14.29 16.63 -0.26
N GLY A 564 -13.30 15.77 -0.01
CA GLY A 564 -12.74 14.91 -1.06
C GLY A 564 -13.78 13.98 -1.69
N ASP A 565 -14.80 13.55 -0.93
CA ASP A 565 -15.89 12.68 -1.42
C ASP A 565 -16.87 13.45 -2.33
N ASP A 566 -17.19 14.69 -1.97
CA ASP A 566 -18.03 15.57 -2.79
C ASP A 566 -17.39 15.77 -4.17
N ILE A 567 -16.09 16.08 -4.20
CA ILE A 567 -15.38 16.27 -5.46
C ILE A 567 -15.15 14.95 -6.22
N ALA A 568 -14.99 13.83 -5.52
CA ALA A 568 -14.91 12.53 -6.17
C ALA A 568 -16.22 12.16 -6.89
N HIS A 569 -17.38 12.56 -6.36
CA HIS A 569 -18.65 12.44 -7.07
C HIS A 569 -18.66 13.27 -8.36
N GLU A 570 -18.31 14.56 -8.27
CA GLU A 570 -18.28 15.45 -9.45
C GLU A 570 -17.28 15.00 -10.52
N PHE A 571 -16.17 14.40 -10.09
CA PHE A 571 -15.20 13.78 -10.97
C PHE A 571 -15.79 12.60 -11.76
N GLY A 572 -16.72 11.85 -11.17
CA GLY A 572 -17.43 10.77 -11.86
C GLY A 572 -18.17 11.25 -13.12
N HIS A 573 -18.74 12.46 -13.08
CA HIS A 573 -19.35 13.09 -14.26
C HIS A 573 -18.33 13.45 -15.33
N MET A 574 -17.12 13.91 -14.95
CA MET A 574 -16.04 14.20 -15.89
C MET A 574 -15.60 12.96 -16.69
N LEU A 575 -15.73 11.77 -16.08
CA LEU A 575 -15.51 10.48 -16.75
C LEU A 575 -16.71 10.02 -17.60
N GLY A 576 -17.85 10.67 -17.46
CA GLY A 576 -19.08 10.43 -18.21
C GLY A 576 -20.11 9.56 -17.50
N ASN A 577 -20.06 9.46 -16.17
CA ASN A 577 -21.07 8.76 -15.38
C ASN A 577 -22.25 9.68 -15.08
N PRO A 578 -23.50 9.24 -15.30
CA PRO A 578 -24.67 9.95 -14.81
C PRO A 578 -24.80 9.81 -13.29
N ASP A 579 -25.61 10.68 -12.71
CA ASP A 579 -26.07 10.51 -11.34
C ASP A 579 -26.86 9.20 -11.19
N GLU A 580 -26.85 8.64 -9.98
CA GLU A 580 -27.57 7.42 -9.60
C GLU A 580 -28.53 7.65 -8.42
N TYR A 581 -28.84 8.91 -8.06
CA TYR A 581 -29.91 9.25 -7.11
C TYR A 581 -31.22 9.64 -7.81
N VAL A 582 -32.33 9.54 -7.07
CA VAL A 582 -33.67 9.88 -7.59
C VAL A 582 -33.78 11.38 -7.87
N ASP A 583 -34.15 11.74 -9.10
CA ASP A 583 -34.43 13.12 -9.52
C ASP A 583 -35.77 13.17 -10.26
N ALA A 584 -36.67 14.05 -9.80
CA ALA A 584 -37.98 14.26 -10.44
C ALA A 584 -37.87 14.76 -11.90
N SER A 585 -36.74 15.39 -12.23
CA SER A 585 -36.42 15.87 -13.58
C SER A 585 -35.81 14.77 -14.48
N CYS A 586 -35.48 13.61 -13.91
CA CYS A 586 -35.02 12.44 -14.64
C CYS A 586 -35.68 11.15 -14.11
N PRO A 587 -37.00 10.99 -14.26
CA PRO A 587 -37.75 9.87 -13.69
C PRO A 587 -37.40 8.51 -14.32
N SER A 588 -36.75 8.52 -15.48
CA SER A 588 -36.29 7.31 -16.20
C SER A 588 -34.82 6.96 -15.94
N ARG A 589 -34.14 7.64 -14.99
CA ARG A 589 -32.75 7.35 -14.61
C ARG A 589 -32.60 5.88 -14.21
N ASN A 590 -31.56 5.23 -14.74
CA ASN A 590 -31.24 3.85 -14.43
C ASN A 590 -29.73 3.63 -14.58
N PRO A 591 -29.02 3.20 -13.53
CA PRO A 591 -29.54 2.77 -12.23
C PRO A 591 -29.86 3.94 -11.27
N VAL A 592 -30.71 3.68 -10.27
CA VAL A 592 -31.03 4.62 -9.17
C VAL A 592 -30.93 3.94 -7.82
N ASN A 593 -30.66 4.70 -6.74
CA ASN A 593 -30.54 4.23 -5.36
C ASN A 593 -29.50 3.10 -5.21
N THR A 594 -28.37 3.25 -5.87
CA THR A 594 -27.34 2.21 -5.95
C THR A 594 -26.41 2.17 -4.75
N GLY A 595 -26.44 3.20 -3.90
CA GLY A 595 -25.51 3.43 -2.81
C GLY A 595 -24.07 3.68 -3.27
N THR A 596 -23.83 3.89 -4.57
CA THR A 596 -22.49 4.18 -5.10
C THR A 596 -22.15 5.66 -4.96
N VAL A 597 -20.91 6.04 -5.28
CA VAL A 597 -20.46 7.44 -5.30
C VAL A 597 -21.38 8.33 -6.15
N MET A 598 -22.01 7.81 -7.21
CA MET A 598 -22.91 8.57 -8.08
C MET A 598 -24.33 8.73 -7.50
N ASP A 599 -24.68 8.01 -6.44
CA ASP A 599 -25.97 8.13 -5.72
C ASP A 599 -25.79 8.90 -4.40
N VAL A 600 -24.79 8.50 -3.62
CA VAL A 600 -24.43 9.12 -2.34
C VAL A 600 -22.92 9.40 -2.37
N VAL A 601 -22.52 10.65 -2.12
CA VAL A 601 -21.10 11.09 -2.24
C VAL A 601 -20.10 10.23 -1.45
N ALA A 602 -20.51 9.71 -0.27
CA ALA A 602 -19.70 8.83 0.56
C ALA A 602 -19.65 7.37 0.05
N GLY A 603 -20.52 6.99 -0.88
CA GLY A 603 -20.60 5.66 -1.49
C GLY A 603 -19.33 5.31 -2.28
N PRO A 604 -19.11 4.02 -2.57
CA PRO A 604 -17.95 3.58 -3.35
C PRO A 604 -18.16 3.84 -4.85
N ALA A 605 -17.09 4.13 -5.58
CA ALA A 605 -17.07 3.93 -7.03
C ALA A 605 -17.03 2.42 -7.32
N VAL A 606 -17.62 1.98 -8.44
CA VAL A 606 -17.73 0.56 -8.82
C VAL A 606 -17.25 0.32 -10.25
N GLN A 607 -16.90 -0.94 -10.57
CA GLN A 607 -16.36 -1.34 -11.89
C GLN A 607 -17.21 -0.82 -13.07
N ARG A 608 -18.54 -0.82 -12.93
CA ARG A 608 -19.50 -0.23 -13.89
C ARG A 608 -19.09 1.17 -14.37
N HIS A 609 -18.63 2.02 -13.45
CA HIS A 609 -18.35 3.43 -13.72
C HIS A 609 -17.17 3.67 -14.65
N VAL A 610 -16.35 2.63 -14.87
CA VAL A 610 -15.12 2.70 -15.66
C VAL A 610 -15.08 1.69 -16.81
N ASN A 611 -16.12 0.87 -16.96
CA ASN A 611 -16.22 -0.11 -18.04
C ASN A 611 -16.05 0.52 -19.43
N ARG A 612 -16.55 1.74 -19.63
CA ARG A 612 -16.38 2.47 -20.90
C ARG A 612 -14.92 2.78 -21.22
N ILE A 613 -14.11 3.03 -20.19
CA ILE A 613 -12.67 3.27 -20.31
C ILE A 613 -11.97 1.95 -20.70
N CYS A 614 -12.43 0.81 -20.18
CA CYS A 614 -11.85 -0.50 -20.42
C CYS A 614 -12.04 -1.09 -21.84
N VAL A 615 -13.01 -0.63 -22.64
CA VAL A 615 -13.49 -1.35 -23.84
C VAL A 615 -13.17 -0.64 -25.18
N SER A 616 -12.57 0.55 -25.21
CA SER A 616 -12.70 1.43 -26.39
C SER A 616 -11.70 1.24 -27.55
N ALA A 617 -12.14 0.51 -28.58
CA ALA A 617 -11.81 0.75 -30.01
C ALA A 617 -12.25 2.18 -30.45
N PRO A 618 -11.76 2.75 -31.57
CA PRO A 618 -12.11 4.12 -31.96
C PRO A 618 -13.62 4.32 -32.11
N LEU A 619 -14.18 5.28 -31.36
CA LEU A 619 -15.57 5.68 -31.46
C LEU A 619 -15.77 6.44 -32.78
N ALA A 620 -16.55 5.87 -33.70
CA ALA A 620 -17.17 6.65 -34.76
C ALA A 620 -18.16 7.66 -34.12
N PRO A 621 -18.36 8.85 -34.72
CA PRO A 621 -19.22 9.88 -34.17
C PRO A 621 -20.69 9.51 -34.39
N GLU A 622 -21.24 8.66 -33.51
CA GLU A 622 -22.67 8.42 -33.42
C GLU A 622 -23.18 8.76 -32.02
N VAL A 623 -24.24 9.57 -32.00
CA VAL A 623 -25.01 9.96 -30.82
C VAL A 623 -25.74 8.71 -30.33
N PHE A 624 -25.32 8.13 -29.21
CA PHE A 624 -26.02 7.00 -28.58
C PHE A 624 -26.82 7.44 -27.36
N SER A 625 -28.14 7.30 -27.48
CA SER A 625 -29.11 7.33 -26.38
C SER A 625 -28.95 6.07 -25.53
N ILE A 626 -28.91 6.22 -24.21
CA ILE A 626 -28.79 5.11 -23.26
C ILE A 626 -30.07 4.28 -23.29
N GLY A 627 -29.98 3.04 -23.79
CA GLY A 627 -31.00 2.00 -23.68
C GLY A 627 -30.41 0.80 -22.96
N LEU A 628 -31.16 0.25 -22.00
CA LEU A 628 -30.88 -1.01 -21.32
C LEU A 628 -30.52 -2.12 -22.32
N ASP A 629 -29.52 -2.94 -22.00
CA ASP A 629 -29.69 -4.39 -21.82
C ASP A 629 -28.35 -5.10 -21.57
N LEU A 630 -28.46 -6.21 -20.82
CA LEU A 630 -27.49 -7.30 -20.56
C LEU A 630 -26.66 -7.22 -19.27
N ILE A 631 -27.34 -7.68 -18.19
CA ILE A 631 -27.00 -8.76 -17.24
C ILE A 631 -25.51 -9.00 -16.95
#